data_AF-A0A356MJA3-F1
#
_entry.id   AF-A0A356MJA3-F1
#
_cell.length_a   1.000
_cell.length_b   1.000
_cell.length_c   1.000
_cell.angle_alpha   90.00
_cell.angle_beta   90.00
_cell.angle_gamma   90.00
#
_symmetry.space_group_name_H-M   'P 1'
#
loop_
_entity.id
_entity.type
_entity.pdbx_description
1 polymer ?
#
loop_
_entity_poly.entity_id
_entity_poly.type
_entity_poly.pdbx_seq_one_letter_code
_entity_poly.pdbx_strand_id
1 'polypeptide(L)'
;MLSVNFIISQLLGLTSALILCSSYIVKNKKSFLLLGIFGDIVYGLSFVFVNSLGTGIIALLSCLQSTSFYFFEKKNKVMPKWIAGIFAISFVVIGAKTASTYWDIIPIVIYVWYTFALYIKDIEKIRIMYFIPNAILVAYDIVVTAYASAFEDGFEATFLAVLIVTDYAKSSKLKINLRKSATLKSNSKSTLFWGVKDNLQSTKSAFETSDNHNGKYGIHLVPRFLKIEYPIPPS
;
A
#
# COMPACT_ATOMS: atom_id res chain seq x y z
N MET A 1 38.14 9.74 14.47
CA MET A 1 38.24 10.23 13.07
C MET A 1 37.12 9.59 12.27
N LEU A 2 36.33 10.38 11.54
CA LEU A 2 35.30 9.85 10.62
C LEU A 2 35.99 9.16 9.46
N SER A 3 35.94 7.83 9.40
CA SER A 3 36.46 7.06 8.27
C SER A 3 35.56 7.26 7.04
N VAL A 4 36.14 7.27 5.84
CA VAL A 4 35.39 7.40 4.57
C VAL A 4 34.27 6.35 4.48
N ASN A 5 34.54 5.12 4.92
CA ASN A 5 33.55 4.04 4.98
C ASN A 5 32.33 4.38 5.85
N PHE A 6 32.55 5.07 6.98
CA PHE A 6 31.46 5.50 7.85
C PHE A 6 30.59 6.55 7.15
N ILE A 7 31.18 7.54 6.48
CA ILE A 7 30.43 8.56 5.72
C ILE A 7 29.60 7.91 4.61
N ILE A 8 30.20 6.97 3.86
CA ILE A 8 29.50 6.22 2.81
C ILE A 8 28.31 5.45 3.40
N SER A 9 28.52 4.77 4.54
CA SER A 9 27.43 4.06 5.21
C SER A 9 26.29 4.98 5.62
N GLN A 10 26.57 6.17 6.16
CA GLN A 10 25.52 7.10 6.56
C GLN A 10 24.72 7.61 5.36
N LEU A 11 25.39 7.88 4.23
CA LEU A 11 24.72 8.26 2.98
C LEU A 11 23.85 7.12 2.43
N LEU A 12 24.31 5.88 2.52
CA LEU A 12 23.53 4.70 2.13
C LEU A 12 22.32 4.50 3.05
N GLY A 13 22.48 4.60 4.37
CA GLY A 13 21.38 4.53 5.34
C GLY A 13 20.31 5.59 5.06
N LEU A 14 20.72 6.85 4.87
CA LEU A 14 19.78 7.93 4.52
C LEU A 14 19.08 7.67 3.18
N THR A 15 19.80 7.14 2.18
CA THR A 15 19.21 6.79 0.89
C THR A 15 18.19 5.66 1.04
N SER A 16 18.48 4.65 1.86
CA SER A 16 17.56 3.57 2.21
C SER A 16 16.28 4.13 2.83
N ALA A 17 16.40 4.97 3.86
CA ALA A 17 15.25 5.61 4.51
C ALA A 17 14.36 6.38 3.53
N LEU A 18 14.95 7.12 2.59
CA LEU A 18 14.18 7.84 1.56
C LEU A 18 13.43 6.91 0.61
N ILE A 19 14.03 5.77 0.24
CA ILE A 19 13.38 4.74 -0.59
C ILE A 19 12.23 4.08 0.19
N LEU A 20 12.46 3.72 1.46
CA LEU A 20 11.45 3.14 2.33
C LEU A 20 10.29 4.10 2.58
N CYS A 21 10.57 5.38 2.87
CA CYS A 21 9.54 6.42 2.97
C CYS A 21 8.73 6.55 1.67
N SER A 22 9.41 6.53 0.52
CA SER A 22 8.73 6.54 -0.79
C SER A 22 7.83 5.33 -0.98
N SER A 23 8.19 4.16 -0.44
CA SER A 23 7.36 2.95 -0.49
C SER A 23 5.98 3.18 0.16
N TYR A 24 5.92 3.89 1.30
CA TYR A 24 4.68 4.17 2.03
C TYR A 24 3.72 5.13 1.31
N ILE A 25 4.22 5.90 0.34
CA ILE A 25 3.38 6.77 -0.48
C ILE A 25 2.58 5.96 -1.50
N VAL A 26 3.12 4.82 -1.94
CA VAL A 26 2.53 4.04 -3.02
C VAL A 26 1.32 3.26 -2.53
N LYS A 27 0.22 3.30 -3.29
CA LYS A 27 -1.04 2.61 -2.95
C LYS A 27 -1.06 1.14 -3.33
N ASN A 28 -0.18 0.73 -4.23
CA ASN A 28 -0.13 -0.62 -4.76
C ASN A 28 0.89 -1.46 -3.98
N LYS A 29 0.45 -2.60 -3.44
CA LYS A 29 1.31 -3.51 -2.67
C LYS A 29 2.53 -4.02 -3.45
N LYS A 30 2.37 -4.29 -4.75
CA LYS A 30 3.49 -4.71 -5.61
C LYS A 30 4.61 -3.68 -5.64
N SER A 31 4.26 -2.41 -5.79
CA SER A 31 5.23 -1.32 -5.83
C SER A 31 5.80 -1.04 -4.44
N PHE A 32 4.98 -1.09 -3.39
CA PHE A 32 5.45 -1.03 -1.99
C PHE A 32 6.55 -2.07 -1.72
N LEU A 33 6.29 -3.34 -2.06
CA LEU A 33 7.26 -4.42 -1.89
C LEU A 33 8.50 -4.23 -2.76
N LEU A 34 8.35 -3.75 -4.00
CA LEU A 34 9.47 -3.53 -4.90
C LEU A 34 10.40 -2.42 -4.39
N LEU A 35 9.83 -1.29 -3.92
CA LEU A 35 10.62 -0.25 -3.25
C LEU A 35 11.24 -0.75 -1.95
N GLY A 36 10.51 -1.57 -1.17
CA GLY A 36 11.03 -2.23 0.02
C GLY A 36 12.28 -3.07 -0.25
N ILE A 37 12.27 -3.89 -1.31
CA ILE A 37 13.44 -4.68 -1.73
C ILE A 37 14.64 -3.78 -2.05
N PHE A 38 14.43 -2.69 -2.80
CA PHE A 38 15.51 -1.75 -3.10
C PHE A 38 16.03 -1.05 -1.83
N GLY A 39 15.13 -0.68 -0.91
CA GLY A 39 15.48 -0.15 0.41
C GLY A 39 16.34 -1.15 1.19
N ASP A 40 15.86 -2.38 1.36
CA ASP A 40 16.56 -3.45 2.08
C ASP A 40 17.96 -3.73 1.49
N ILE A 41 18.12 -3.70 0.17
CA ILE A 41 19.43 -3.88 -0.50
C ILE A 41 20.39 -2.72 -0.15
N VAL A 42 19.93 -1.48 -0.28
CA VAL A 42 20.74 -0.29 0.03
C VAL A 42 21.08 -0.25 1.52
N TYR A 43 20.12 -0.61 2.38
CA TYR A 43 20.28 -0.72 3.81
C TYR A 43 21.30 -1.79 4.20
N GLY A 44 21.17 -3.00 3.65
CA GLY A 44 22.11 -4.09 3.86
C GLY A 44 23.53 -3.72 3.44
N LEU A 45 23.67 -2.98 2.32
CA LEU A 45 24.95 -2.50 1.84
C LEU A 45 25.59 -1.51 2.82
N SER A 46 24.82 -0.66 3.50
CA SER A 46 25.33 0.27 4.52
C SER A 46 26.07 -0.48 5.64
N PHE A 47 25.53 -1.61 6.11
CA PHE A 47 26.16 -2.41 7.17
C PHE A 47 27.43 -3.12 6.74
N VAL A 48 27.61 -3.41 5.45
CA VAL A 48 28.88 -3.94 4.92
C VAL A 48 30.00 -2.91 5.13
N PHE A 49 29.73 -1.63 4.93
CA PHE A 49 30.72 -0.55 5.14
C PHE A 49 31.02 -0.27 6.62
N VAL A 50 30.09 -0.58 7.53
CA VAL A 50 30.28 -0.47 8.98
C VAL A 50 30.83 -1.77 9.59
N ASN A 51 30.96 -2.83 8.79
CA ASN A 51 31.40 -4.16 9.21
C ASN A 51 30.48 -4.79 10.28
N SER A 52 29.20 -4.44 10.28
CA SER A 52 28.18 -5.03 11.16
C SER A 52 27.52 -6.22 10.47
N LEU A 53 28.16 -7.39 10.58
CA LEU A 53 27.66 -8.61 9.94
C LEU A 53 26.29 -9.04 10.47
N GLY A 54 26.03 -8.87 11.77
CA GLY A 54 24.77 -9.26 12.40
C GLY A 54 23.56 -8.54 11.79
N THR A 55 23.62 -7.21 11.76
CA THR A 55 22.56 -6.38 11.18
C THR A 55 22.46 -6.56 9.66
N GLY A 56 23.60 -6.76 8.98
CA GLY A 56 23.63 -7.07 7.55
C GLY A 56 22.90 -8.38 7.19
N ILE A 57 23.04 -9.44 7.99
CA ILE A 57 22.31 -10.71 7.77
C ILE A 57 20.80 -10.52 7.95
N ILE A 58 20.38 -9.74 8.94
CA ILE A 58 18.97 -9.43 9.17
C ILE A 58 18.39 -8.62 7.99
N ALA A 59 19.13 -7.63 7.48
CA ALA A 59 18.74 -6.86 6.30
C ALA A 59 18.61 -7.76 5.05
N LEU A 60 19.53 -8.70 4.85
CA LEU A 60 19.41 -9.69 3.78
C LEU A 60 18.18 -10.60 3.93
N LEU A 61 17.87 -11.03 5.15
CA LEU A 61 16.67 -11.82 5.41
C LEU A 61 15.39 -11.01 5.13
N SER A 62 15.37 -9.72 5.51
CA SER A 62 14.30 -8.77 5.17
C SER A 62 14.13 -8.65 3.65
N CYS A 63 15.24 -8.46 2.92
CA CYS A 63 15.24 -8.41 1.45
C CYS A 63 14.64 -9.69 0.84
N LEU A 64 15.05 -10.88 1.31
CA LEU A 64 14.52 -12.16 0.83
C LEU A 64 13.03 -12.33 1.16
N GLN A 65 12.59 -11.87 2.32
CA GLN A 65 11.19 -11.84 2.72
C GLN A 65 10.38 -10.94 1.77
N SER A 66 10.78 -9.68 1.62
CA SER A 66 10.15 -8.70 0.72
C SER A 66 10.07 -9.23 -0.71
N THR A 67 11.15 -9.87 -1.19
CA THR A 67 11.22 -10.51 -2.51
C THR A 67 10.23 -11.68 -2.63
N SER A 68 10.15 -12.52 -1.62
CA SER A 68 9.22 -13.65 -1.61
C SER A 68 7.77 -13.17 -1.67
N PHE A 69 7.40 -12.22 -0.81
CA PHE A 69 6.08 -11.59 -0.84
C PHE A 69 5.80 -10.92 -2.19
N TYR A 70 6.79 -10.27 -2.81
CA TYR A 70 6.65 -9.65 -4.12
C TYR A 70 6.31 -10.67 -5.22
N PHE A 71 6.97 -11.83 -5.25
CA PHE A 71 6.68 -12.85 -6.26
C PHE A 71 5.28 -13.45 -6.11
N PHE A 72 4.81 -13.67 -4.88
CA PHE A 72 3.44 -14.13 -4.63
C PHE A 72 2.41 -13.08 -5.04
N GLU A 73 2.64 -11.81 -4.66
CA GLU A 73 1.78 -10.70 -5.03
C GLU A 73 1.76 -10.48 -6.54
N LYS A 74 2.90 -10.59 -7.24
CA LYS A 74 3.00 -10.50 -8.71
C LYS A 74 2.10 -11.54 -9.39
N LYS A 75 2.03 -12.75 -8.83
CA LYS A 75 1.15 -13.85 -9.27
C LYS A 75 -0.31 -13.70 -8.80
N ASN A 76 -0.65 -12.61 -8.10
CA ASN A 76 -1.95 -12.36 -7.45
C ASN A 76 -2.37 -13.48 -6.48
N LYS A 77 -1.40 -14.17 -5.88
CA LYS A 77 -1.62 -15.24 -4.91
C LYS A 77 -1.26 -14.75 -3.52
N VAL A 78 -2.01 -15.20 -2.51
CA VAL A 78 -1.64 -14.96 -1.12
C VAL A 78 -0.50 -15.89 -0.76
N MET A 79 0.50 -15.39 -0.04
CA MET A 79 1.60 -16.23 0.43
C MET A 79 1.05 -17.30 1.40
N PRO A 80 1.45 -18.58 1.26
CA PRO A 80 1.11 -19.61 2.22
C PRO A 80 1.61 -19.25 3.62
N LYS A 81 0.78 -19.45 4.66
CA LYS A 81 1.11 -19.12 6.05
C LYS A 81 2.39 -19.80 6.54
N TRP A 82 2.65 -21.03 6.08
CA TRP A 82 3.87 -21.77 6.41
C TRP A 82 5.15 -21.06 5.93
N ILE A 83 5.12 -20.46 4.73
CA ILE A 83 6.28 -19.70 4.21
C ILE A 83 6.50 -18.43 5.04
N ALA A 84 5.42 -17.74 5.43
CA ALA A 84 5.53 -16.58 6.32
C ALA A 84 6.06 -17.00 7.70
N GLY A 85 5.63 -18.15 8.22
CA GLY A 85 6.12 -18.74 9.45
C GLY A 85 7.61 -19.06 9.39
N ILE A 86 8.13 -19.56 8.27
CA ILE A 86 9.56 -19.79 8.07
C ILE A 86 10.34 -18.48 8.21
N PHE A 87 9.88 -17.37 7.61
CA PHE A 87 10.54 -16.08 7.78
C PHE A 87 10.51 -15.59 9.22
N ALA A 88 9.36 -15.69 9.89
CA ALA A 88 9.23 -15.31 11.30
C ALA A 88 10.19 -16.13 12.19
N ILE A 89 10.25 -17.45 12.01
CA ILE A 89 11.18 -18.32 12.75
C ILE A 89 12.63 -17.97 12.42
N SER A 90 12.96 -17.70 11.15
CA SER A 90 14.31 -17.30 10.74
C SER A 90 14.74 -15.99 11.42
N PHE A 91 13.86 -15.00 11.54
CA PHE A 91 14.17 -13.77 12.28
C PHE A 91 14.45 -14.04 13.76
N VAL A 92 13.67 -14.94 14.39
CA VAL A 92 13.92 -15.35 15.78
C VAL A 92 15.26 -16.06 15.93
N VAL A 93 15.58 -17.01 15.04
CA VAL A 93 16.82 -17.80 15.13
C VAL A 93 18.05 -16.93 14.86
N ILE A 94 18.03 -16.11 13.81
CA ILE A 94 19.14 -15.22 13.47
C ILE A 94 19.28 -14.13 14.52
N GLY A 95 18.16 -13.53 14.93
CA GLY A 95 18.13 -12.52 15.97
C GLY A 95 18.70 -13.04 17.29
N ALA A 96 18.30 -14.22 17.74
CA ALA A 96 18.83 -14.85 18.95
C ALA A 96 20.32 -15.20 18.86
N LYS A 97 20.85 -15.47 17.66
CA LYS A 97 22.29 -15.70 17.46
C LYS A 97 23.12 -14.42 17.45
N THR A 98 22.52 -13.32 17.00
CA THR A 98 23.18 -12.00 16.90
C THR A 98 22.99 -11.18 18.18
N ALA A 99 21.98 -11.50 18.98
CA ALA A 99 21.66 -10.81 20.22
C ALA A 99 22.85 -10.82 21.18
N SER A 100 23.30 -9.63 21.54
CA SER A 100 24.36 -9.37 22.51
C SER A 100 23.77 -8.93 23.85
N THR A 101 22.58 -8.34 23.84
CA THR A 101 21.91 -7.77 25.01
C THR A 101 20.49 -8.28 25.16
N TYR A 102 19.97 -8.27 26.39
CA TYR A 102 18.56 -8.58 26.67
C TYR A 102 17.59 -7.70 25.87
N TRP A 103 17.97 -6.43 25.62
CA TRP A 103 17.17 -5.47 24.87
C TRP A 103 16.94 -5.88 23.42
N ASP A 104 17.81 -6.71 22.84
CA ASP A 104 17.76 -7.13 21.44
C ASP A 104 16.54 -8.04 21.16
N ILE A 105 15.81 -8.47 22.19
CA ILE A 105 14.52 -9.16 22.02
C ILE A 105 13.48 -8.25 21.36
N ILE A 106 13.57 -6.93 21.55
CA ILE A 106 12.66 -5.94 20.98
C ILE A 106 12.70 -5.97 19.45
N PRO A 107 13.85 -5.73 18.79
CA PRO A 107 13.91 -5.78 17.33
C PRO A 107 13.51 -7.15 16.77
N ILE A 108 13.80 -8.25 17.48
CA ILE A 108 13.36 -9.60 17.06
C ILE A 108 11.84 -9.69 16.96
N VAL A 109 11.13 -9.25 18.00
CA VAL A 109 9.66 -9.24 18.02
C VAL A 109 9.11 -8.32 16.92
N ILE A 110 9.78 -7.21 16.65
CA ILE A 110 9.39 -6.25 15.62
C ILE A 110 9.54 -6.82 14.21
N TYR A 111 10.62 -7.53 13.89
CA TYR A 111 10.74 -8.19 12.58
C TYR A 111 9.69 -9.30 12.37
N VAL A 112 9.35 -10.02 13.43
CA VAL A 112 8.22 -10.96 13.40
C VAL A 112 6.90 -10.21 13.16
N TRP A 113 6.70 -9.05 13.79
CA TRP A 113 5.54 -8.21 13.55
C TRP A 113 5.44 -7.72 12.10
N TYR A 114 6.57 -7.28 11.51
CA TYR A 114 6.62 -6.90 10.09
C TYR A 114 6.21 -8.03 9.17
N THR A 115 6.58 -9.28 9.50
CA THR A 115 6.13 -10.47 8.76
C THR A 115 4.61 -10.58 8.72
N PHE A 116 3.93 -10.31 9.84
CA PHE A 116 2.47 -10.30 9.91
C PHE A 116 1.86 -9.11 9.18
N ALA A 117 2.47 -7.93 9.29
CA ALA A 117 2.02 -6.75 8.58
C ALA A 117 2.06 -6.96 7.05
N LEU A 118 3.16 -7.52 6.52
CA LEU A 118 3.30 -7.85 5.10
C LEU A 118 2.28 -8.88 4.60
N TYR A 119 1.72 -9.69 5.49
CA TYR A 119 0.65 -10.64 5.14
C TYR A 119 -0.65 -9.95 4.74
N ILE A 120 -0.90 -8.73 5.23
CA ILE A 120 -2.12 -7.98 4.94
C ILE A 120 -2.12 -7.49 3.49
N LYS A 121 -3.29 -7.48 2.84
CA LYS A 121 -3.44 -6.99 1.46
C LYS A 121 -3.52 -5.47 1.36
N ASP A 122 -4.23 -4.83 2.30
CA ASP A 122 -4.44 -3.38 2.32
C ASP A 122 -3.19 -2.61 2.78
N ILE A 123 -2.72 -1.70 1.93
CA ILE A 123 -1.56 -0.86 2.22
C ILE A 123 -1.82 0.17 3.32
N GLU A 124 -3.05 0.68 3.45
CA GLU A 124 -3.43 1.55 4.56
C GLU A 124 -3.24 0.86 5.91
N LYS A 125 -3.62 -0.42 6.01
CA LYS A 125 -3.45 -1.22 7.23
C LYS A 125 -1.99 -1.59 7.48
N ILE A 126 -1.24 -1.90 6.42
CA ILE A 126 0.21 -2.13 6.51
C ILE A 126 0.88 -0.89 7.13
N ARG A 127 0.59 0.32 6.64
CA ARG A 127 1.20 1.56 7.15
C ARG A 127 0.92 1.80 8.63
N ILE A 128 -0.31 1.55 9.08
CA ILE A 128 -0.67 1.64 10.51
C ILE A 128 0.09 0.59 11.32
N MET A 129 0.21 -0.63 10.81
CA MET A 129 0.94 -1.71 11.48
C MET A 129 2.45 -1.50 11.52
N TYR A 130 3.02 -0.70 10.62
CA TYR A 130 4.44 -0.33 10.60
C TYR A 130 4.75 0.86 11.51
N PHE A 131 3.78 1.73 11.78
CA PHE A 131 3.98 2.88 12.66
C PHE A 131 4.34 2.48 14.09
N ILE A 132 3.61 1.53 14.69
CA ILE A 132 3.82 1.12 16.08
C ILE A 132 5.22 0.52 16.28
N PRO A 133 5.68 -0.47 15.47
CA PRO A 133 7.01 -1.01 15.62
C PRO A 133 8.13 0.01 15.39
N ASN A 134 7.99 0.90 14.39
CA ASN A 134 8.98 1.96 14.17
C ASN A 134 9.10 2.90 15.39
N ALA A 135 7.98 3.28 16.02
CA ALA A 135 8.03 4.09 17.24
C ALA A 135 8.72 3.36 18.41
N ILE A 136 8.56 2.04 18.52
CA ILE A 136 9.24 1.22 19.54
C ILE A 136 10.74 1.09 19.24
N LEU A 137 11.12 0.92 17.96
CA LEU A 137 12.52 0.84 17.55
C LEU A 137 13.29 2.11 17.90
N VAL A 138 12.70 3.30 17.68
CA VAL A 138 13.32 4.57 18.08
C VAL A 138 13.67 4.58 19.57
N ALA A 139 12.77 4.12 20.43
CA ALA A 139 13.01 4.05 21.87
C ALA A 139 14.13 3.04 22.20
N TYR A 140 14.14 1.88 21.53
CA TYR A 140 15.18 0.88 21.66
C TYR A 140 16.56 1.40 21.22
N ASP A 141 16.64 2.06 20.07
CA ASP A 141 17.89 2.58 19.52
C ASP A 141 18.51 3.67 20.39
N ILE A 142 17.68 4.50 21.03
CA ILE A 142 18.15 5.48 22.03
C ILE A 142 18.76 4.75 23.24
N VAL A 143 18.14 3.67 23.73
CA VAL A 143 18.65 2.88 24.87
C VAL A 143 19.97 2.19 24.53
N VAL A 144 20.09 1.65 23.31
CA VAL A 144 21.30 0.96 22.84
C VAL A 144 22.36 1.96 22.32
N THR A 145 22.09 3.27 22.41
CA THR A 145 22.98 4.36 21.94
C THR A 145 23.29 4.32 20.44
N ALA A 146 22.43 3.67 19.66
CA ALA A 146 22.48 3.59 18.21
C ALA A 146 21.84 4.82 17.55
N TYR A 147 22.41 6.01 17.78
CA TYR A 147 21.80 7.29 17.39
C TYR A 147 21.53 7.44 15.88
N ALA A 148 22.34 6.80 15.02
CA ALA A 148 22.12 6.83 13.57
C ALA A 148 20.85 6.08 13.19
N SER A 149 20.66 4.87 13.74
CA SER A 149 19.45 4.05 13.55
C SER A 149 18.23 4.74 14.16
N ALA A 150 18.36 5.32 15.37
CA ALA A 150 17.28 6.08 16.01
C ALA A 150 16.78 7.24 15.15
N PHE A 151 17.69 7.92 14.45
CA PHE A 151 17.33 9.01 13.54
C PHE A 151 16.59 8.50 12.30
N GLU A 152 17.05 7.39 11.72
CA GLU A 152 16.42 6.75 10.56
C GLU A 152 14.99 6.30 10.89
N ASP A 153 14.83 5.53 11.97
CA ASP A 153 13.54 5.02 12.42
C ASP A 153 12.61 6.15 12.88
N GLY A 154 13.18 7.21 13.47
CA GLY A 154 12.44 8.39 13.91
C GLY A 154 11.91 9.21 12.73
N PHE A 155 12.72 9.35 11.68
CA PHE A 155 12.30 9.96 10.43
C PHE A 155 11.18 9.15 9.77
N GLU A 156 11.33 7.83 9.71
CA GLU A 156 10.35 6.92 9.14
C GLU A 156 9.02 6.93 9.92
N ALA A 157 9.07 6.87 11.25
CA ALA A 157 7.90 6.95 12.12
C ALA A 157 7.14 8.27 11.94
N THR A 158 7.86 9.39 11.87
CA THR A 158 7.27 10.72 11.63
C THR A 158 6.62 10.79 10.27
N PHE A 159 7.27 10.24 9.24
CA PHE A 159 6.74 10.21 7.88
C PHE A 159 5.45 9.38 7.80
N LEU A 160 5.44 8.20 8.41
CA LEU A 160 4.25 7.35 8.52
C LEU A 160 3.11 8.05 9.27
N ALA A 161 3.40 8.75 10.37
CA ALA A 161 2.40 9.52 11.12
C ALA A 161 1.73 10.59 10.23
N VAL A 162 2.52 11.37 9.48
CA VAL A 162 2.01 12.39 8.56
C VAL A 162 1.14 11.77 7.47
N LEU A 163 1.56 10.64 6.89
CA LEU A 163 0.77 9.93 5.87
C LEU A 163 -0.57 9.44 6.43
N ILE A 164 -0.56 8.81 7.62
CA ILE A 164 -1.78 8.31 8.27
C ILE A 164 -2.76 9.46 8.56
N VAL A 165 -2.27 10.58 9.10
CA VAL A 165 -3.10 11.78 9.36
C VAL A 165 -3.68 12.35 8.07
N THR A 166 -2.86 12.43 7.01
CA THR A 166 -3.29 12.95 5.70
C THR A 166 -4.37 12.07 5.07
N ASP A 167 -4.19 10.75 5.13
CA ASP A 167 -5.17 9.79 4.61
C ASP A 167 -6.48 9.83 5.41
N TYR A 168 -6.41 9.96 6.74
CA TYR A 168 -7.59 10.12 7.59
C TYR A 168 -8.33 11.44 7.31
N ALA A 169 -7.61 12.56 7.17
CA ALA A 169 -8.17 13.86 6.84
C ALA A 169 -8.84 13.88 5.45
N LYS A 170 -8.27 13.15 4.48
CA LYS A 170 -8.87 13.00 3.15
C LYS A 170 -10.15 12.17 3.18
N SER A 171 -10.14 11.08 3.95
CA SER A 171 -11.31 10.20 4.14
C SER A 171 -12.46 10.92 4.85
N SER A 172 -12.16 11.73 5.88
CA SER A 172 -13.18 12.51 6.60
C SER A 172 -13.81 13.60 5.74
N LYS A 173 -13.02 14.36 4.98
CA LYS A 173 -13.52 15.36 4.01
C LYS A 173 -14.44 14.72 2.95
N LEU A 174 -14.07 13.54 2.46
CA LEU A 174 -14.89 12.79 1.49
C LEU A 174 -16.25 12.40 2.08
N LYS A 175 -16.30 11.91 3.33
CA LYS A 175 -17.55 11.54 4.02
C LYS A 175 -18.47 12.75 4.24
N ILE A 176 -17.92 13.92 4.56
CA ILE A 176 -18.69 15.16 4.74
C ILE A 176 -19.34 15.58 3.41
N ASN A 177 -18.58 15.58 2.31
CA ASN A 177 -19.10 15.92 0.99
C ASN A 177 -20.21 14.96 0.52
N LEU A 178 -20.02 13.65 0.72
CA LEU A 178 -21.03 12.66 0.38
C LEU A 178 -22.33 12.82 1.20
N ARG A 179 -22.22 13.12 2.51
CA ARG A 179 -23.40 13.43 3.33
C ARG A 179 -24.13 14.67 2.82
N LYS A 180 -23.41 15.74 2.46
CA LYS A 180 -23.99 16.98 1.93
C LYS A 180 -24.73 16.74 0.60
N SER A 181 -24.18 15.92 -0.29
CA SER A 181 -24.83 15.53 -1.54
C SER A 181 -26.05 14.62 -1.33
N ALA A 182 -26.01 13.71 -0.34
CA ALA A 182 -27.14 12.86 0.01
C ALA A 182 -28.31 13.65 0.63
N THR A 183 -28.04 14.63 1.49
CA THR A 183 -29.07 15.51 2.06
C THR A 183 -29.69 16.43 1.01
N LEU A 184 -28.91 16.92 0.04
CA LEU A 184 -29.43 17.72 -1.08
C LEU A 184 -30.37 16.90 -1.99
N LYS A 185 -30.03 15.64 -2.29
CA LYS A 185 -30.87 14.76 -3.11
C LYS A 185 -32.15 14.31 -2.37
N SER A 186 -32.08 14.14 -1.06
CA SER A 186 -33.25 13.84 -0.22
C SER A 186 -34.21 15.03 -0.12
N ASN A 187 -33.69 16.25 0.05
CA ASN A 187 -34.53 17.45 0.05
C ASN A 187 -35.15 17.73 -1.32
N SER A 188 -34.47 17.41 -2.43
CA SER A 188 -35.05 17.51 -3.77
C SER A 188 -36.19 16.50 -4.04
N LYS A 189 -36.17 15.32 -3.41
CA LYS A 189 -37.31 14.38 -3.47
C LYS A 189 -38.47 14.77 -2.55
N SER A 190 -38.21 15.49 -1.45
CA SER A 190 -39.24 16.02 -0.56
C SER A 190 -39.99 17.22 -1.16
N THR A 191 -39.36 17.98 -2.06
CA THR A 191 -40.03 19.07 -2.79
C THR A 191 -40.84 18.59 -4.00
N LEU A 192 -40.85 17.28 -4.30
CA LEU A 192 -41.70 16.71 -5.35
C LEU A 192 -43.11 16.32 -4.83
N PHE A 193 -43.36 16.50 -3.52
CA PHE A 193 -44.65 16.23 -2.87
C PHE A 193 -45.45 17.49 -2.53
N TRP A 194 -44.92 18.68 -2.81
CA TRP A 194 -45.66 19.93 -2.68
C TRP A 194 -45.66 20.66 -4.01
N GLY A 195 -46.86 20.82 -4.57
CA GLY A 195 -47.10 21.33 -5.91
C GLY A 195 -46.38 22.64 -6.19
N VAL A 196 -45.41 22.57 -7.09
CA VAL A 196 -45.03 23.69 -7.96
C VAL A 196 -45.20 23.18 -9.38
N LYS A 197 -46.45 23.20 -9.85
CA LYS A 197 -46.69 23.55 -11.25
C LYS A 197 -46.28 25.01 -11.35
N ASP A 198 -45.12 25.31 -11.93
CA ASP A 198 -44.93 26.51 -12.73
C ASP A 198 -43.61 26.43 -13.51
N ASN A 199 -43.78 26.39 -14.84
CA ASN A 199 -42.94 26.99 -15.86
C ASN A 199 -41.48 26.54 -15.99
N LEU A 200 -41.32 25.38 -16.65
CA LEU A 200 -40.24 25.18 -17.64
C LEU A 200 -40.86 24.84 -19.01
N GLN A 201 -41.81 25.67 -19.44
CA GLN A 201 -42.11 25.90 -20.86
C GLN A 201 -41.36 27.17 -21.30
N SER A 202 -40.09 27.02 -21.67
CA SER A 202 -39.40 27.99 -22.54
C SER A 202 -38.15 27.35 -23.14
N THR A 203 -38.37 26.38 -24.04
CA THR A 203 -37.52 26.10 -25.23
C THR A 203 -38.13 24.93 -26.00
N LYS A 204 -39.35 25.12 -26.54
CA LYS A 204 -39.89 24.25 -27.58
C LYS A 204 -40.91 25.00 -28.43
N SER A 205 -40.38 25.90 -29.25
CA SER A 205 -41.09 26.51 -30.37
C SER A 205 -40.12 26.65 -31.53
N ALA A 206 -39.85 25.52 -32.18
CA ALA A 206 -39.62 25.44 -33.60
C ALA A 206 -40.44 24.25 -34.09
N PHE A 207 -41.73 24.52 -34.32
CA PHE A 207 -42.52 23.86 -35.35
C PHE A 207 -41.72 24.01 -36.65
N GLU A 208 -41.60 23.00 -37.50
CA GLU A 208 -42.60 22.83 -38.54
C GLU A 208 -42.78 21.36 -38.95
N THR A 209 -44.05 21.02 -39.08
CA THR A 209 -44.69 19.82 -39.60
C THR A 209 -44.53 19.69 -41.12
N SER A 210 -44.37 18.46 -41.63
CA SER A 210 -45.15 17.99 -42.79
C SER A 210 -44.94 16.48 -43.00
N ASP A 211 -45.94 15.68 -42.61
CA ASP A 211 -46.11 14.33 -43.14
C ASP A 211 -46.70 14.44 -44.54
N ASN A 212 -45.97 13.96 -45.55
CA ASN A 212 -46.51 13.74 -46.88
C ASN A 212 -45.96 12.44 -47.46
N HIS A 213 -46.89 11.56 -47.85
CA HIS A 213 -46.78 10.45 -48.80
C HIS A 213 -45.82 9.26 -48.56
N ASN A 214 -46.45 8.08 -48.48
CA ASN A 214 -46.18 6.87 -49.26
C ASN A 214 -44.75 6.68 -49.81
N GLY A 215 -44.05 5.68 -49.28
CA GLY A 215 -42.96 5.05 -50.03
C GLY A 215 -41.98 4.22 -49.20
N LYS A 216 -42.14 2.88 -49.29
CA LYS A 216 -41.12 1.96 -49.81
C LYS A 216 -39.72 1.87 -49.13
N TYR A 217 -39.33 0.62 -48.84
CA TYR A 217 -37.98 0.09 -48.52
C TYR A 217 -37.44 0.45 -47.12
N GLY A 218 -36.83 -0.42 -46.31
CA GLY A 218 -36.36 -1.79 -46.45
C GLY A 218 -35.32 -2.03 -45.33
N ILE A 219 -35.14 -3.31 -44.96
CA ILE A 219 -34.01 -3.88 -44.20
C ILE A 219 -34.20 -3.99 -42.67
N HIS A 220 -34.75 -5.16 -42.29
CA HIS A 220 -34.40 -5.92 -41.10
C HIS A 220 -32.88 -6.11 -40.96
N LEU A 221 -32.35 -6.15 -39.73
CA LEU A 221 -31.70 -7.35 -39.16
C LEU A 221 -30.97 -7.04 -37.84
N VAL A 222 -31.48 -7.64 -36.76
CA VAL A 222 -30.69 -8.05 -35.59
C VAL A 222 -30.30 -9.52 -35.83
N PRO A 223 -29.07 -9.93 -35.49
CA PRO A 223 -28.93 -11.08 -34.56
C PRO A 223 -27.74 -10.84 -33.59
N ARG A 224 -27.78 -11.09 -32.29
CA ARG A 224 -28.17 -12.29 -31.51
C ARG A 224 -27.53 -13.60 -31.98
N PHE A 225 -26.20 -13.69 -32.00
CA PHE A 225 -25.48 -14.96 -31.78
C PHE A 225 -24.05 -14.68 -31.31
N LEU A 226 -23.69 -15.17 -30.13
CA LEU A 226 -22.41 -15.83 -29.80
C LEU A 226 -22.51 -16.37 -28.37
N LYS A 227 -23.38 -17.38 -28.20
CA LYS A 227 -23.14 -18.46 -27.23
C LYS A 227 -22.12 -19.39 -27.88
N ILE A 228 -20.98 -19.60 -27.24
CA ILE A 228 -20.05 -20.66 -27.63
C ILE A 228 -20.31 -21.81 -26.66
N GLU A 229 -21.04 -22.82 -27.14
CA GLU A 229 -21.12 -24.15 -26.54
C GLU A 229 -20.17 -25.06 -27.35
N TYR A 230 -19.34 -25.83 -26.64
CA TYR A 230 -18.40 -26.81 -27.21
C TYR A 230 -19.14 -28.06 -27.71
N PRO A 231 -18.58 -28.76 -28.70
CA PRO A 231 -18.78 -30.20 -28.83
C PRO A 231 -17.46 -31.01 -28.84
N ILE A 232 -17.51 -32.19 -28.21
CA ILE A 232 -16.59 -33.34 -28.33
C ILE A 232 -17.37 -34.44 -29.12
N PRO A 233 -16.81 -35.64 -29.43
CA PRO A 233 -15.95 -36.15 -30.53
C PRO A 233 -16.74 -36.98 -31.59
N PRO A 234 -16.14 -37.87 -32.43
CA PRO A 234 -15.93 -39.29 -32.01
C PRO A 234 -14.74 -40.08 -32.68
N SER A 235 -14.48 -41.25 -32.06
CA SER A 235 -13.67 -42.46 -32.42
C SER A 235 -12.17 -42.33 -32.70
#